data_AF-A0A1Q3WS27-F1
#
_entry.id   AF-A0A1Q3WS27-F1
#
_cell.length_a   1.000
_cell.length_b   1.000
_cell.length_c   1.000
_cell.angle_alpha   90.00
_cell.angle_beta   90.00
_cell.angle_gamma   90.00
#
_symmetry.space_group_name_H-M   'P 1'
#
loop_
_entity.id
_entity.type
_entity.pdbx_description
1 polymer ?
#
loop_
_entity_poly.entity_id
_entity_poly.type
_entity_poly.pdbx_seq_one_letter_code
_entity_poly.pdbx_strand_id
1 'polypeptide(L)'
;MTNYERAFQKLQQFLSRTFTLPYSTIAAYQQLQGTLGLSEWEFTEAVVVLETHFGVVLPDEALTPRLTVGELCTLVSQQAGIPNR
;
A
#
# COMPACT_ATOMS: atom_id res chain seq x y z
N MET A 1 -9.04 -10.50 -11.31
CA MET A 1 -8.50 -9.34 -10.59
C MET A 1 -8.40 -9.70 -9.13
N THR A 2 -7.17 -9.93 -8.66
CA THR A 2 -6.80 -10.36 -7.31
C THR A 2 -6.91 -9.20 -6.32
N ASN A 3 -6.95 -9.50 -5.01
CA ASN A 3 -6.93 -8.48 -3.97
C ASN A 3 -5.65 -7.63 -4.04
N TYR A 4 -4.50 -8.25 -4.39
CA TYR A 4 -3.25 -7.54 -4.67
C TYR A 4 -3.41 -6.49 -5.78
N GLU A 5 -3.95 -6.86 -6.95
CA GLU A 5 -4.12 -5.91 -8.08
C GLU A 5 -5.05 -4.76 -7.71
N ARG A 6 -6.13 -5.04 -6.95
CA ARG A 6 -7.05 -4.02 -6.45
C ARG A 6 -6.37 -3.09 -5.45
N ALA A 7 -5.56 -3.63 -4.54
CA ALA A 7 -4.83 -2.85 -3.53
C ALA A 7 -3.80 -1.95 -4.20
N PHE A 8 -3.06 -2.49 -5.17
CA PHE A 8 -2.07 -1.75 -5.93
C PHE A 8 -2.70 -0.60 -6.72
N GLN A 9 -3.80 -0.87 -7.45
CA GLN A 9 -4.50 0.18 -8.18
C GLN A 9 -5.07 1.25 -7.24
N LYS A 10 -5.62 0.86 -6.09
CA LYS A 10 -6.16 1.80 -5.10
C LYS A 10 -5.07 2.68 -4.50
N LEU A 11 -3.92 2.08 -4.18
CA LEU A 11 -2.75 2.79 -3.67
C LEU A 11 -2.18 3.75 -4.72
N GLN A 12 -2.02 3.32 -5.97
CA GLN A 12 -1.60 4.21 -7.06
C GLN A 12 -2.56 5.38 -7.25
N GLN A 13 -3.88 5.13 -7.20
CA GLN A 13 -4.90 6.19 -7.23
C GLN A 13 -4.74 7.20 -6.11
N PHE A 14 -4.51 6.72 -4.88
CA PHE A 14 -4.32 7.57 -3.72
C PHE A 14 -3.05 8.41 -3.86
N LEU A 15 -1.91 7.75 -4.07
CA LEU A 15 -0.61 8.42 -4.19
C LEU A 15 -0.57 9.44 -5.32
N SER A 16 -1.18 9.12 -6.47
CA SER A 16 -1.22 10.03 -7.61
C SER A 16 -2.11 11.25 -7.37
N ARG A 17 -3.25 11.07 -6.69
CA ARG A 17 -4.18 12.17 -6.40
C ARG A 17 -3.73 13.06 -5.24
N THR A 18 -3.16 12.46 -4.20
CA THR A 18 -2.79 13.17 -2.98
C THR A 18 -1.39 13.79 -3.09
N PHE A 19 -0.45 13.08 -3.71
CA PHE A 19 0.97 13.48 -3.73
C PHE A 19 1.50 13.85 -5.12
N THR A 20 0.61 13.94 -6.12
CA THR A 20 0.97 14.30 -7.51
C THR A 20 2.01 13.36 -8.14
N LEU A 21 2.14 12.14 -7.60
CA LEU A 21 3.06 11.13 -8.11
C LEU A 21 2.50 10.55 -9.42
N PRO A 22 3.28 10.50 -10.51
CA PRO A 22 2.85 9.84 -11.73
C PRO A 22 2.57 8.35 -11.50
N TYR A 23 1.51 7.81 -12.10
CA TYR A 23 1.24 6.37 -12.02
C TYR A 23 2.42 5.51 -12.48
N SER A 24 3.10 5.95 -13.53
CA SER A 24 4.24 5.28 -14.13
C SER A 24 5.47 5.25 -13.21
N THR A 25 5.54 6.10 -12.19
CA THR A 25 6.65 6.13 -11.24
C THR A 25 6.40 5.32 -9.99
N ILE A 26 5.19 4.74 -9.81
CA ILE A 26 4.83 3.92 -8.66
C ILE A 26 4.92 2.44 -9.06
N ALA A 27 5.98 1.78 -8.59
CA ALA A 27 6.27 0.38 -8.86
C ALA A 27 6.29 -0.45 -7.57
N ALA A 28 5.94 -1.74 -7.68
CA ALA A 28 5.81 -2.64 -6.54
C ALA A 28 7.09 -2.79 -5.70
N TYR A 29 8.27 -2.69 -6.31
CA TYR A 29 9.56 -2.84 -5.62
C TYR A 29 10.04 -1.56 -4.91
N GLN A 30 9.35 -0.43 -5.08
CA GLN A 30 9.78 0.83 -4.48
C GLN A 30 9.35 0.93 -3.03
N GLN A 31 10.25 1.49 -2.21
CA GLN A 31 9.96 1.76 -0.81
C GLN A 31 9.06 2.99 -0.69
N LEU A 32 8.01 2.87 0.12
CA LEU A 32 7.04 3.93 0.36
C LEU A 32 7.70 5.19 0.93
N GLN A 33 8.49 5.05 2.01
CA GLN A 33 9.20 6.19 2.60
C GLN A 33 10.56 6.45 1.94
N GLY A 34 11.31 5.38 1.61
CA GLY A 34 12.68 5.51 1.08
C GLY A 34 12.78 5.98 -0.37
N THR A 35 11.93 5.45 -1.27
CA THR A 35 12.01 5.74 -2.71
C THR A 35 10.97 6.75 -3.15
N LEU A 36 9.72 6.58 -2.69
CA LEU A 36 8.63 7.50 -3.02
C LEU A 36 8.64 8.75 -2.13
N GLY A 37 9.46 8.78 -1.08
CA GLY A 37 9.66 9.95 -0.23
C GLY A 37 8.46 10.26 0.66
N LEU A 38 7.56 9.31 0.91
CA LEU A 38 6.42 9.52 1.81
C LEU A 38 6.94 9.78 3.22
N SER A 39 6.42 10.83 3.83
CA SER A 39 6.55 11.07 5.27
C SER A 39 5.78 10.00 6.06
N GLU A 40 6.04 9.93 7.36
CA GLU A 40 5.35 9.02 8.28
C GLU A 40 3.83 9.21 8.22
N TRP A 41 3.35 10.46 8.16
CA TRP A 41 1.92 10.77 8.09
C TRP A 41 1.30 10.29 6.78
N GLU A 42 1.97 10.57 5.65
CA GLU A 42 1.49 10.16 4.33
C GLU A 42 1.47 8.63 4.17
N PHE A 43 2.45 7.96 4.77
CA PHE A 43 2.47 6.49 4.86
C PHE A 43 1.29 5.97 5.69
N THR A 44 1.02 6.53 6.86
CA THR A 44 -0.13 6.16 7.69
C THR A 44 -1.44 6.40 6.96
N GLU A 45 -1.62 7.51 6.26
CA GLU A 45 -2.82 7.76 5.46
C GLU A 45 -3.00 6.73 4.34
N ALA A 46 -1.91 6.36 3.65
CA ALA A 46 -1.95 5.33 2.62
C ALA A 46 -2.40 3.96 3.18
N VAL A 47 -1.93 3.60 4.38
CA VAL A 47 -2.35 2.38 5.09
C VAL A 47 -3.83 2.45 5.44
N VAL A 48 -4.27 3.52 6.12
CA VAL A 48 -5.67 3.69 6.56
C VAL A 48 -6.64 3.66 5.38
N VAL A 49 -6.27 4.24 4.24
CA VAL A 49 -7.09 4.20 3.01
C VAL A 49 -7.28 2.77 2.50
N LEU A 50 -6.23 1.94 2.56
CA LEU A 50 -6.31 0.54 2.14
C LEU A 50 -7.12 -0.28 3.17
N GLU A 51 -6.85 -0.14 4.46
CA GLU A 51 -7.61 -0.78 5.53
C GLU A 51 -9.11 -0.50 5.42
N THR A 52 -9.47 0.78 5.28
CA THR A 52 -10.86 1.22 5.14
C THR A 52 -11.50 0.68 3.86
N HIS A 53 -10.76 0.63 2.75
CA HIS A 53 -11.30 0.18 1.47
C HIS A 53 -11.53 -1.33 1.41
N PHE A 54 -10.65 -2.11 2.05
CA PHE A 54 -10.72 -3.58 2.05
C PHE A 54 -11.40 -4.16 3.29
N GLY A 55 -11.71 -3.34 4.30
CA GLY A 55 -12.29 -3.80 5.56
C GLY A 55 -11.33 -4.69 6.35
N VAL A 56 -10.03 -4.38 6.31
CA VAL A 56 -8.98 -5.15 6.97
C VAL A 56 -8.24 -4.29 7.99
N VAL A 57 -7.52 -4.95 8.90
CA VAL A 57 -6.58 -4.30 9.81
C VAL A 57 -5.21 -4.91 9.56
N LEU A 58 -4.22 -4.08 9.26
CA LEU A 58 -2.84 -4.50 9.07
C LEU A 58 -2.11 -4.52 10.42
N PRO A 59 -1.24 -5.51 10.67
CA PRO A 59 -0.45 -5.53 11.90
C PRO A 59 0.60 -4.41 11.88
N ASP A 60 0.60 -3.56 12.91
CA ASP A 60 1.54 -2.44 13.05
C ASP A 60 3.01 -2.87 12.95
N GLU A 61 3.31 -4.08 13.44
CA GLU A 61 4.65 -4.71 13.39
C GLU A 61 5.19 -4.83 11.96
N ALA A 62 4.30 -5.02 10.98
CA ALA A 62 4.64 -5.15 9.57
C ALA A 62 4.79 -3.78 8.87
N LEU A 63 4.32 -2.70 9.50
CA LEU A 63 4.32 -1.34 8.95
C LEU A 63 5.67 -0.65 9.21
N THR A 64 6.70 -1.11 8.52
CA THR A 64 8.06 -0.58 8.69
C THR A 64 8.40 0.52 7.68
N PRO A 65 9.35 1.44 7.98
CA PRO A 65 9.82 2.46 7.03
C PRO A 65 10.40 1.91 5.71
N ARG A 66 10.81 0.64 5.72
CA ARG A 66 11.41 -0.04 4.56
C ARG A 66 10.37 -0.73 3.68
N LEU A 67 9.10 -0.70 4.06
CA LEU A 67 8.02 -1.38 3.37
C LEU A 67 7.87 -0.88 1.94
N THR A 68 7.83 -1.82 1.01
CA THR A 68 7.58 -1.54 -0.40
C THR A 68 6.09 -1.48 -0.72
N VAL A 69 5.77 -0.84 -1.84
CA VAL A 69 4.41 -0.79 -2.38
C VAL A 69 3.82 -2.21 -2.54
N GLY A 70 4.61 -3.15 -3.06
CA GLY A 70 4.20 -4.53 -3.28
C GLY A 70 3.99 -5.29 -1.98
N GLU A 71 4.85 -5.10 -0.98
CA GLU A 71 4.68 -5.71 0.34
C GLU A 71 3.42 -5.19 1.04
N LEU A 72 3.14 -3.89 0.98
CA LEU A 72 1.90 -3.33 1.53
C LEU A 72 0.66 -3.94 0.85
N CYS A 73 0.66 -4.03 -0.48
CA CYS A 73 -0.44 -4.65 -1.23
C CYS A 73 -0.58 -6.15 -0.90
N THR A 74 0.54 -6.83 -0.62
CA THR A 74 0.55 -8.23 -0.21
C THR A 74 -0.07 -8.40 1.17
N LEU A 75 0.29 -7.55 2.14
CA LEU A 75 -0.31 -7.56 3.48
C LEU A 75 -1.82 -7.37 3.42
N VAL A 76 -2.28 -6.38 2.64
CA VAL A 76 -3.71 -6.14 2.40
C VAL A 76 -4.37 -7.36 1.76
N SER A 77 -3.74 -7.95 0.75
CA SER A 77 -4.27 -9.14 0.06
C SER A 77 -4.38 -10.36 0.97
N GLN A 78 -3.41 -10.56 1.87
CA GLN A 78 -3.41 -11.65 2.85
C GLN A 78 -4.54 -11.48 3.87
N GLN A 79 -4.72 -10.25 4.40
CA GLN A 79 -5.77 -9.95 5.37
C GLN A 79 -7.17 -9.93 4.76
N ALA A 80 -7.31 -9.50 3.49
CA ALA A 80 -8.59 -9.45 2.78
C ALA A 80 -9.12 -10.83 2.35
N GLY A 81 -8.45 -11.91 2.75
CA GLY A 81 -8.92 -13.28 2.57
C GLY A 81 -8.44 -13.93 1.27
N ILE A 82 -7.18 -14.40 1.27
CA ILE A 82 -6.84 -15.75 0.81
C ILE A 82 -5.80 -16.30 1.81
N PRO A 83 -6.09 -17.38 2.57
CA PRO A 83 -5.05 -18.06 3.34
C PRO A 83 -3.97 -18.53 2.37
N ASN A 84 -2.72 -18.16 2.66
CA ASN A 84 -1.53 -18.74 2.06
C ASN A 84 -1.74 -20.27 2.02
N ARG A 85 -1.93 -20.83 0.82
CA ARG A 85 -2.00 -22.28 0.62
C ARG A 85 -0.86 -22.70 -0.28
#